data_AF-A0A2X3FRN3-F1
#
_entry.id   AF-A0A2X3FRN3-F1
#
_cell.length_a   1.000
_cell.length_b   1.000
_cell.length_c   1.000
_cell.angle_alpha   90.00
_cell.angle_beta   90.00
_cell.angle_gamma   90.00
#
_symmetry.space_group_name_H-M   'P 1'
#
loop_
_entity.id
_entity.type
_entity.pdbx_description
1 polymer ?
#
loop_
_entity_poly.entity_id
_entity_poly.type
_entity_poly.pdbx_seq_one_letter_code
_entity_poly.pdbx_strand_id
1 'polypeptide(L)' 'MDPSMLYASAPRIEEEVATILAGFGQGEGHVFNLGHGIHQDVDPEHAGVFVEAVHRLSAPYHQ' A
#
# COMPACT_ATOMS: atom_id res chain seq x y z
N MET A 1 4.36 2.94 4.46
CA MET A 1 3.90 1.70 5.13
C MET A 1 5.10 0.94 5.69
N ASP A 2 4.97 0.24 6.83
CA ASP A 2 6.01 -0.65 7.35
C ASP A 2 6.17 -1.88 6.42
N PRO A 3 7.38 -2.28 5.98
CA PRO A 3 7.57 -3.45 5.12
C PRO A 3 7.03 -4.76 5.71
N SER A 4 7.04 -4.88 7.04
CA SER A 4 6.54 -6.07 7.75
C SER A 4 5.05 -6.29 7.55
N MET A 5 4.30 -5.26 7.10
CA MET A 5 2.88 -5.40 6.76
C MET A 5 2.67 -6.38 5.61
N LEU A 6 3.66 -6.58 4.74
CA LEU A 6 3.57 -7.52 3.61
C LEU A 6 3.55 -9.00 4.03
N TYR A 7 3.78 -9.32 5.30
CA TYR A 7 3.56 -10.68 5.83
C TYR A 7 2.10 -10.96 6.19
N ALA A 8 1.25 -9.93 6.26
CA ALA A 8 -0.16 -10.09 6.59
C ALA A 8 -0.95 -10.72 5.42
N SER A 9 -2.20 -11.10 5.67
CA SER A 9 -3.09 -11.55 4.60
C SER A 9 -3.36 -10.43 3.58
N ALA A 10 -3.65 -10.80 2.33
CA ALA A 10 -3.97 -9.84 1.27
C ALA A 10 -5.03 -8.79 1.67
N PRO A 11 -6.18 -9.15 2.31
CA PRO A 11 -7.15 -8.16 2.77
C PRO A 11 -6.57 -7.16 3.77
N ARG A 12 -5.67 -7.61 4.66
CA ARG A 12 -5.06 -6.72 5.66
C ARG A 12 -4.05 -5.76 5.03
N ILE A 13 -3.32 -6.19 4.01
CA ILE A 13 -2.44 -5.32 3.22
C ILE A 13 -3.27 -4.21 2.54
N GLU A 14 -4.40 -4.57 1.92
CA GLU A 14 -5.30 -3.60 1.28
C GLU A 14 -5.87 -2.58 2.27
N GLU A 15 -6.29 -3.01 3.46
CA GLU A 15 -6.77 -2.12 4.51
C GLU A 15 -5.71 -1.11 4.98
N GLU A 16 -4.45 -1.54 5.09
CA GLU A 16 -3.36 -0.66 5.48
C GLU A 16 -3.07 0.39 4.39
N VAL A 17 -3.10 -0.04 3.12
CA VAL A 17 -3.00 0.88 1.98
C VAL A 17 -4.12 1.91 2.02
N ALA A 18 -5.37 1.47 2.21
CA ALA A 18 -6.52 2.36 2.31
C ALA A 18 -6.37 3.37 3.46
N THR A 19 -5.87 2.91 4.61
CA THR A 19 -5.64 3.75 5.80
C THR A 19 -4.63 4.86 5.52
N ILE A 20 -3.50 4.54 4.89
CA ILE A 20 -2.45 5.51 4.57
C ILE A 20 -2.93 6.50 3.50
N LEU A 21 -3.65 6.03 2.47
CA LEU A 21 -4.24 6.90 1.46
C LEU A 21 -5.25 7.88 2.06
N ALA A 22 -6.13 7.40 2.95
CA ALA A 22 -7.09 8.25 3.66
C ALA A 22 -6.39 9.30 4.55
N GLY A 23 -5.26 8.95 5.15
CA GLY A 23 -4.45 9.85 5.97
C GLY A 23 -3.80 10.98 5.16
N PHE A 24 -3.36 10.71 3.92
CA PHE A 24 -2.90 11.77 3.01
C PHE A 24 -4.07 12.61 2.47
N GLY A 25 -5.14 11.95 2.04
CA GLY A 25 -6.37 12.58 1.59
C GLY A 25 -6.35 12.99 0.11
N GLN A 26 -7.21 13.95 -0.22
CA GLN A 26 -7.45 14.40 -1.60
C GLN A 26 -6.32 15.28 -2.11
N GLY A 27 -5.99 15.14 -3.39
CA GLY A 27 -5.06 16.00 -4.11
C GLY A 27 -3.75 15.34 -4.51
N GLU A 28 -2.83 16.17 -5.00
CA GLU A 28 -1.59 15.72 -5.64
C GLU A 28 -0.38 15.73 -4.69
N GLY A 29 0.69 15.06 -5.10
CA GLY A 29 2.00 15.12 -4.41
C GLY A 29 2.32 13.93 -3.50
N HIS A 30 1.49 12.88 -3.51
CA HIS A 30 1.79 11.64 -2.79
C HIS A 30 2.39 10.58 -3.70
N VAL A 31 3.61 10.15 -3.39
CA VAL A 31 4.18 8.92 -3.93
C VAL A 31 4.14 7.88 -2.82
N PHE A 32 3.20 6.94 -2.91
CA PHE A 32 3.08 5.88 -1.92
C PHE A 32 4.33 4.99 -1.95
N ASN A 33 4.90 4.72 -0.78
CA ASN A 33 6.05 3.82 -0.67
C ASN A 33 6.06 3.07 0.68
N LEU A 34 6.96 2.10 0.78
CA LEU A 34 7.38 1.52 2.04
C LEU A 34 8.33 2.50 2.76
N GLY A 35 8.39 2.39 4.08
CA GLY A 35 9.34 3.16 4.91
C GLY A 35 10.77 2.62 4.87
N HIS A 36 10.96 1.40 4.35
CA HIS A 36 12.25 0.75 4.17
C HIS A 36 12.19 -0.31 3.06
N GLY A 37 13.28 -1.01 2.79
CA GLY A 37 13.33 -2.09 1.80
C GLY A 37 12.45 -3.29 2.17
N ILE A 38 11.96 -3.99 1.15
CA ILE A 38 11.23 -5.26 1.31
C ILE A 38 12.17 -6.31 1.90
N HIS A 39 11.70 -7.07 2.89
CA HIS A 39 12.44 -8.19 3.44
C HIS A 39 12.46 -9.37 2.46
N GLN A 40 13.56 -10.12 2.43
CA GLN A 40 13.76 -11.25 1.49
C GLN A 40 12.70 -12.36 1.59
N ASP A 41 12.07 -12.51 2.75
CA ASP A 41 11.12 -13.60 3.04
C ASP A 41 9.67 -13.23 2.72
N VAL A 42 9.42 -12.02 2.21
CA VAL A 42 8.08 -11.60 1.79
C VAL A 42 7.66 -12.40 0.55
N ASP A 43 6.44 -12.91 0.56
CA ASP A 43 5.84 -13.53 -0.63
C ASP A 43 5.74 -12.50 -1.77
N PRO A 44 6.33 -12.74 -2.95
CA PRO A 44 6.20 -11.84 -4.09
C PRO A 44 4.75 -11.52 -4.48
N GLU A 45 3.81 -12.45 -4.27
CA GLU A 45 2.39 -12.20 -4.54
C GLU A 45 1.82 -11.11 -3.63
N HIS A 46 2.27 -11.05 -2.37
CA HIS A 46 1.85 -10.00 -1.43
C HIS A 46 2.39 -8.61 -1.83
N ALA A 47 3.58 -8.54 -2.40
CA ALA A 47 4.07 -7.29 -3.00
C ALA A 47 3.20 -6.87 -4.20
N GLY A 48 2.74 -7.84 -5.01
CA GLY A 48 1.77 -7.60 -6.08
C GLY A 48 0.44 -7.05 -5.56
N VAL A 49 -0.14 -7.66 -4.52
CA VAL A 49 -1.37 -7.19 -3.85
C VAL A 49 -1.20 -5.75 -3.37
N PHE A 50 -0.06 -5.42 -2.75
CA PHE A 50 0.25 -4.06 -2.31
C PHE A 50 0.24 -3.05 -3.47
N VAL A 51 0.92 -3.35 -4.58
CA VAL A 51 1.00 -2.45 -5.74
C VAL A 51 -0.38 -2.25 -6.38
N GLU A 52 -1.13 -3.33 -6.59
CA GLU A 52 -2.48 -3.26 -7.16
C GLU A 52 -3.46 -2.50 -6.26
N ALA A 53 -3.36 -2.70 -4.95
CA ALA A 53 -4.16 -1.97 -3.96
C ALA A 53 -3.89 -0.47 -4.04
N VAL A 54 -2.62 -0.04 -4.13
CA VAL A 54 -2.26 1.38 -4.26
C VAL A 54 -2.90 1.99 -5.51
N HIS A 55 -2.79 1.37 -6.68
CA HIS A 55 -3.40 1.90 -7.91
C HIS A 55 -4.93 1.97 -7.81
N ARG A 56 -5.57 0.87 -7.39
CA ARG A 56 -7.03 0.78 -7.36
C ARG A 56 -7.65 1.70 -6.31
N LEU A 57 -7.07 1.79 -5.13
CA LEU A 57 -7.64 2.52 -3.99
C LEU A 57 -7.26 4.00 -3.98
N SER A 58 -6.21 4.41 -4.69
CA SER A 58 -5.83 5.83 -4.78
C SER A 58 -6.68 6.61 -5.78
N ALA A 59 -7.25 5.97 -6.81
CA ALA A 59 -7.99 6.64 -7.87
C ALA A 59 -9.07 7.66 -7.39
N PRO A 60 -9.88 7.38 -6.35
CA PRO A 60 -10.88 8.33 -5.85
C PRO A 60 -10.30 9.58 -5.16
N TYR A 61 -9.00 9.64 -4.89
CA TYR A 61 -8.32 10.79 -4.27
C TYR A 61 -7.79 11.82 -5.29
N HIS A 62 -7.96 11.53 -6.59
CA HIS A 62 -7.53 12.37 -7.71
C HIS A 62 -8.73 12.59 -8.65
N GLN A 63 -9.36 13.76 -8.56
CA GLN A 63 -10.48 14.19 -9.42
C GLN A 63 -10.12 15.39 -10.27
#